data_AF-A0A7L0AKA6-F1
#
_entry.id   AF-A0A7L0AKA6-F1
#
_cell.length_a   1.000
_cell.length_b   1.000
_cell.length_c   1.000
_cell.angle_alpha   90.00
_cell.angle_beta   90.00
_cell.angle_gamma   90.00
#
_symmetry.space_group_name_H-M   'P 1'
#
loop_
_entity.id
_entity.type
_entity.pdbx_description
1 polymer ?
#
loop_
_entity_poly.entity_id
_entity_poly.type
_entity_poly.pdbx_seq_one_letter_code
_entity_poly.pdbx_strand_id
1 'polypeptide(L)'
;RCHHRWYAGRISRHLAEERLLKRKHLGAFLIRDSESAPGEFSISVNYGQHVQHFKVLRERNGKYFLWEEKFNSLNELVDFYRTTTIARKQQIFLRDEDQTQEVRRPKFVQAQFDFSAHDGSQLPFLRGDIIEVLDYPDPNWWQGKIYGRVGLFPRNYVHPIHK
;
A
#
# COMPACT_ATOMS: atom_id res chain seq x y z
N ARG A 1 -23.38 -2.95 -2.00
CA ARG A 1 -22.31 -2.10 -1.39
C ARG A 1 -20.99 -2.54 -2.02
N CYS A 2 -20.37 -1.70 -2.85
CA CYS A 2 -19.13 -2.07 -3.52
C CYS A 2 -17.97 -1.88 -2.53
N HIS A 3 -17.38 -2.99 -2.08
CA HIS A 3 -16.31 -3.04 -1.07
C HIS A 3 -14.92 -2.79 -1.68
N HIS A 4 -14.77 -1.75 -2.51
CA HIS A 4 -13.45 -1.41 -3.00
C HIS A 4 -12.71 -0.55 -1.98
N ARG A 5 -11.55 -1.02 -1.52
CA ARG A 5 -10.70 -0.34 -0.52
C ARG A 5 -10.32 1.09 -0.92
N TRP A 6 -10.32 1.40 -2.22
CA TRP A 6 -10.05 2.73 -2.74
C TRP A 6 -11.25 3.70 -2.66
N TYR A 7 -12.48 3.24 -2.46
CA TYR A 7 -13.64 4.13 -2.31
C TYR A 7 -13.82 4.54 -0.84
N ALA A 8 -13.56 5.82 -0.56
CA ALA A 8 -13.61 6.39 0.79
C ALA A 8 -14.97 6.98 1.16
N GLY A 9 -15.94 7.01 0.23
CA GLY A 9 -17.25 7.61 0.45
C GLY A 9 -17.19 9.12 0.68
N ARG A 10 -18.04 9.63 1.58
CA ARG A 10 -18.11 11.05 1.95
C ARG A 10 -16.99 11.43 2.89
N ILE A 11 -15.84 11.77 2.31
CA ILE A 11 -14.73 12.41 3.04
C ILE A 11 -14.39 13.75 2.39
N SER A 12 -13.90 14.68 3.21
CA SER A 12 -13.50 15.99 2.71
C SER A 12 -12.22 15.93 1.89
N ARG A 13 -12.01 16.95 1.05
CA ARG A 13 -10.76 17.17 0.33
C ARG A 13 -9.59 17.20 1.29
N HIS A 14 -9.71 17.95 2.38
CA HIS A 14 -8.67 18.08 3.38
C HIS A 14 -8.35 16.74 4.06
N LEU A 15 -9.37 15.96 4.43
CA LEU A 15 -9.15 14.64 5.02
C LEU A 15 -8.53 13.66 4.02
N ALA A 16 -8.86 13.77 2.72
CA ALA A 16 -8.21 13.00 1.68
C ALA A 16 -6.73 13.36 1.53
N GLU A 17 -6.39 14.66 1.60
CA GLU A 17 -5.01 15.15 1.60
C GLU A 17 -4.22 14.58 2.79
N GLU A 18 -4.76 14.70 4.01
CA GLU A 18 -4.12 14.18 5.23
C GLU A 18 -3.85 12.68 5.14
N ARG A 19 -4.82 11.89 4.67
CA ARG A 19 -4.67 10.44 4.52
C ARG A 19 -3.62 10.08 3.49
N LEU A 20 -3.62 10.76 2.34
CA LEU A 20 -2.74 10.43 1.24
C LEU A 20 -1.31 10.91 1.49
N LEU A 21 -1.10 12.06 2.12
CA LEU A 21 0.24 12.56 2.46
C LEU A 21 0.94 11.69 3.53
N LYS A 22 0.17 11.03 4.41
CA LYS A 22 0.71 9.99 5.31
C LYS A 22 1.21 8.77 4.55
N ARG A 23 0.67 8.48 3.36
CA ARG A 23 1.12 7.36 2.52
C ARG A 23 2.38 7.77 1.76
N LYS A 24 3.51 7.12 2.06
CA LYS A 24 4.83 7.46 1.48
C LYS A 24 5.05 6.89 0.06
N HIS A 25 4.02 6.76 -0.77
CA HIS A 25 4.18 6.26 -2.13
C HIS A 25 3.43 7.11 -3.16
N LEU A 26 4.14 7.44 -4.24
CA LEU A 26 3.60 8.14 -5.40
C LEU A 26 2.54 7.27 -6.08
N GLY A 27 1.43 7.91 -6.46
CA GLY A 27 0.29 7.21 -7.07
C GLY A 27 -0.71 6.64 -6.07
N ALA A 28 -0.45 6.71 -4.76
CA ALA A 28 -1.42 6.36 -3.75
C ALA A 28 -2.72 7.16 -3.99
N PHE A 29 -3.87 6.50 -4.00
CA PHE A 29 -5.11 7.18 -4.35
C PHE A 29 -6.30 6.76 -3.49
N LEU A 30 -7.36 7.55 -3.60
CA LEU A 30 -8.71 7.22 -3.17
C LEU A 30 -9.74 7.92 -4.06
N ILE A 31 -10.95 7.37 -4.12
CA ILE A 31 -12.13 8.00 -4.71
C ILE A 31 -13.06 8.40 -3.59
N ARG A 32 -13.57 9.63 -3.65
CA ARG A 32 -14.50 10.21 -2.68
C ARG A 32 -15.68 10.87 -3.38
N ASP A 33 -16.77 11.02 -2.64
CA ASP A 33 -17.88 11.86 -3.09
C ASP A 33 -17.40 13.32 -3.23
N SER A 34 -17.86 13.99 -4.28
CA SER A 34 -17.51 15.38 -4.53
C SER A 34 -18.22 16.31 -3.55
N GLU A 35 -17.46 17.13 -2.83
CA GLU A 35 -18.02 18.14 -1.91
C GLU A 35 -18.67 19.30 -2.65
N SER A 36 -18.15 19.64 -3.83
CA SER A 36 -18.62 20.78 -4.63
C SER A 36 -19.77 20.42 -5.58
N ALA A 37 -20.06 19.12 -5.77
CA ALA A 37 -21.09 18.67 -6.70
C ALA A 37 -21.76 17.37 -6.21
N PRO A 38 -22.96 17.46 -5.62
CA PRO A 38 -23.70 16.29 -5.14
C PRO A 38 -23.93 15.26 -6.26
N GLY A 39 -23.60 13.99 -5.97
CA GLY A 39 -23.77 12.88 -6.93
C GLY A 39 -22.59 12.65 -7.88
N GLU A 40 -21.55 13.50 -7.81
CA GLU A 40 -20.31 13.33 -8.56
C GLU A 40 -19.17 12.80 -7.68
N PHE A 41 -18.09 12.35 -8.30
CA PHE A 41 -16.92 11.79 -7.61
C PHE A 41 -15.65 12.61 -7.87
N SER A 42 -14.69 12.49 -6.97
CA SER A 42 -13.34 13.02 -7.12
C SER A 42 -12.31 11.93 -6.82
N ILE A 43 -11.29 11.83 -7.65
CA ILE A 43 -10.11 10.99 -7.41
C ILE A 43 -9.02 11.88 -6.80
N SER A 44 -8.55 11.52 -5.62
CA SER A 44 -7.43 12.21 -4.97
C SER A 44 -6.21 11.30 -5.07
N VAL A 45 -5.08 11.83 -5.55
CA VAL A 45 -3.87 11.05 -5.87
C VAL A 45 -2.64 11.74 -5.27
N ASN A 46 -1.77 10.97 -4.63
CA ASN A 46 -0.51 11.43 -4.07
C ASN A 46 0.55 11.61 -5.18
N TYR A 47 1.10 12.83 -5.29
CA TYR A 47 2.14 13.24 -6.24
C TYR A 47 3.54 13.34 -5.59
N GLY A 48 3.71 12.75 -4.42
CA GLY A 48 4.92 12.80 -3.59
C GLY A 48 4.83 13.86 -2.50
N GLN A 49 4.84 15.14 -2.89
CA GLN A 49 4.83 16.28 -1.95
C GLN A 49 3.45 16.92 -1.74
N HIS A 50 2.53 16.68 -2.67
CA HIS A 50 1.18 17.22 -2.62
C HIS A 50 0.20 16.18 -3.12
N VAL A 51 -1.09 16.46 -2.96
CA VAL A 51 -2.18 15.63 -3.47
C VAL A 51 -2.88 16.38 -4.58
N GLN A 52 -3.04 15.71 -5.72
CA GLN A 52 -3.78 16.24 -6.86
C GLN A 52 -5.18 15.64 -6.87
N HIS A 53 -6.18 16.47 -7.18
CA HIS A 53 -7.58 16.06 -7.26
C HIS A 53 -8.09 16.13 -8.69
N PHE A 54 -8.70 15.06 -9.15
CA PHE A 54 -9.33 14.93 -10.46
C PHE A 54 -10.82 14.79 -10.28
N LYS A 55 -11.58 15.64 -10.96
CA LYS A 55 -13.03 15.54 -11.00
C LYS A 55 -13.41 14.39 -11.93
N VAL A 56 -14.19 13.43 -11.43
CA VAL A 56 -14.78 12.38 -12.28
C VAL A 56 -16.03 12.94 -12.91
N LEU A 57 -16.00 13.07 -14.24
CA LEU A 57 -17.14 13.50 -15.02
C LEU A 57 -17.97 12.28 -15.43
N ARG A 58 -19.27 12.50 -15.63
CA ARG A 58 -20.22 11.49 -16.05
C ARG A 58 -21.07 12.01 -17.21
N GLU A 59 -21.11 11.26 -18.31
CA GLU A 59 -21.98 11.57 -19.44
C GLU A 59 -23.44 11.21 -19.15
N ARG A 60 -24.38 11.75 -19.97
CA ARG A 60 -25.81 11.41 -19.88
C ARG A 60 -26.10 9.91 -20.07
N ASN A 61 -25.28 9.23 -20.87
CA ASN A 61 -25.36 7.76 -21.07
C ASN A 61 -24.81 6.96 -19.87
N GLY A 62 -24.29 7.63 -18.84
CA GLY A 62 -23.78 7.02 -17.62
C GLY A 62 -22.28 6.74 -17.59
N LYS A 63 -21.52 6.98 -18.66
CA LYS A 63 -20.07 6.71 -18.73
C LYS A 63 -19.25 7.69 -17.91
N TYR A 64 -18.21 7.19 -17.25
CA TYR A 64 -17.28 7.95 -16.40
C TYR A 64 -15.99 8.29 -17.15
N PHE A 65 -15.43 9.47 -16.91
CA PHE A 65 -14.16 9.88 -17.52
C PHE A 65 -13.47 11.00 -16.72
N LEU A 66 -12.16 11.12 -16.92
CA LEU A 66 -11.37 12.29 -16.47
C LEU A 66 -10.92 13.14 -17.65
N TRP A 67 -10.62 12.49 -18.77
CA TRP A 67 -10.04 13.07 -19.98
C TRP A 67 -10.82 12.59 -21.21
N GLU A 68 -10.16 12.05 -22.24
CA GLU A 68 -10.81 11.60 -23.48
C GLU A 68 -11.41 10.19 -23.35
N GLU A 69 -10.75 9.30 -22.60
CA GLU A 69 -11.17 7.91 -22.39
C GLU A 69 -12.41 7.81 -21.50
N LYS A 70 -13.38 6.97 -21.91
CA LYS A 70 -14.69 6.80 -21.26
C LYS A 70 -14.92 5.37 -20.83
N PHE A 71 -15.38 5.20 -19.59
CA PHE A 71 -15.51 3.92 -18.92
C PHE A 71 -16.95 3.66 -18.47
N ASN A 72 -17.38 2.39 -18.44
CA ASN A 72 -18.74 2.05 -18.00
C ASN A 72 -18.88 2.05 -16.47
N SER A 73 -17.75 2.01 -15.75
CA SER A 73 -17.71 2.00 -14.30
C SER A 73 -16.48 2.71 -13.76
N LEU A 74 -16.54 3.12 -12.48
CA LEU A 74 -15.36 3.61 -11.76
C LEU A 74 -14.26 2.55 -11.65
N ASN A 75 -14.63 1.27 -11.63
CA ASN A 75 -13.69 0.15 -11.62
C ASN A 75 -12.83 0.12 -12.87
N GLU A 76 -13.46 0.14 -14.05
CA GLU A 76 -12.76 0.19 -15.34
C GLU A 76 -11.86 1.42 -15.44
N LEU A 77 -12.33 2.58 -14.97
CA LEU A 77 -11.53 3.79 -14.91
C LEU A 77 -10.28 3.62 -14.04
N VAL A 78 -10.43 3.04 -12.85
CA VAL A 78 -9.32 2.77 -11.93
C VAL A 78 -8.34 1.78 -12.55
N ASP A 79 -8.84 0.68 -13.11
CA ASP A 79 -8.03 -0.36 -13.77
C ASP A 79 -7.20 0.20 -14.92
N PHE A 80 -7.78 1.08 -15.73
CA PHE A 80 -7.08 1.77 -16.79
C PHE A 80 -5.92 2.63 -16.27
N TYR A 81 -6.17 3.46 -15.25
CA TYR A 81 -5.13 4.34 -14.71
C TYR A 81 -4.11 3.65 -13.78
N ARG A 82 -4.26 2.34 -13.51
CA ARG A 82 -3.20 1.52 -12.91
C ARG A 82 -2.05 1.24 -13.89
N THR A 83 -2.32 1.22 -15.19
CA THR A 83 -1.34 0.92 -16.24
C THR A 83 -1.10 2.09 -17.19
N THR A 84 -2.00 3.07 -17.21
CA THR A 84 -1.91 4.30 -18.01
C THR A 84 -1.78 5.51 -17.10
N THR A 85 -0.96 6.49 -17.48
CA THR A 85 -0.76 7.67 -16.64
C THR A 85 -2.03 8.50 -16.50
N ILE A 86 -2.35 8.92 -15.27
CA ILE A 86 -3.46 9.85 -14.99
C ILE A 86 -3.08 11.32 -15.24
N ALA A 87 -1.77 11.62 -15.24
CA ALA A 87 -1.25 12.98 -15.38
C ALA A 87 -0.78 13.28 -16.81
N ARG A 88 -0.88 14.56 -17.21
CA ARG A 88 -0.47 15.04 -18.54
C ARG A 88 1.03 15.28 -18.70
N LYS A 89 1.74 15.59 -17.60
CA LYS A 89 3.15 16.04 -17.63
C LYS A 89 4.14 15.08 -16.95
N GLN A 90 3.64 14.15 -16.13
CA GLN A 90 4.44 13.22 -15.33
C GLN A 90 3.82 11.82 -15.42
N GLN A 91 4.62 10.76 -15.36
CA GLN A 91 4.11 9.39 -15.29
C GLN A 91 3.62 9.08 -13.88
N ILE A 92 2.30 9.17 -13.67
CA ILE A 92 1.63 8.84 -12.40
C ILE A 92 0.60 7.77 -12.67
N PHE A 93 0.75 6.61 -12.03
CA PHE A 93 -0.20 5.50 -12.09
C PHE A 93 -0.93 5.39 -10.76
N LEU A 94 -2.19 4.96 -10.78
CA LEU A 94 -2.92 4.64 -9.55
C LEU A 94 -2.31 3.41 -8.91
N ARG A 95 -1.96 3.52 -7.63
CA ARG A 95 -1.37 2.44 -6.83
C ARG A 95 -2.24 2.16 -5.62
N ASP A 96 -2.64 0.90 -5.47
CA ASP A 96 -3.34 0.44 -4.27
C ASP A 96 -2.38 0.38 -3.08
N GLU A 97 -2.92 0.55 -1.86
CA GLU A 97 -2.14 0.45 -0.61
C GLU A 97 -1.36 -0.87 -0.49
N ASP A 98 -1.85 -1.95 -1.11
CA ASP A 98 -1.21 -3.27 -1.06
C ASP A 98 0.11 -3.36 -1.88
N GLN A 99 0.48 -2.32 -2.62
CA GLN A 99 1.76 -2.26 -3.36
C GLN A 99 2.88 -1.53 -2.60
N THR A 100 2.60 -0.96 -1.42
CA THR A 100 3.67 -0.43 -0.55
C THR A 100 4.41 -1.55 0.17
N GLN A 101 5.74 -1.45 0.19
CA GLN A 101 6.70 -2.42 0.75
C GLN A 101 6.40 -2.97 2.17
N GLU A 102 5.46 -2.40 2.92
CA GLU A 102 5.01 -2.93 4.21
C GLU A 102 4.24 -4.25 4.09
N VAL A 103 3.54 -4.52 2.98
CA VAL A 103 2.74 -5.75 2.81
C VAL A 103 3.58 -6.99 2.45
N ARG A 104 4.90 -6.83 2.21
CA ARG A 104 5.81 -7.96 1.92
C ARG A 104 6.80 -8.29 3.03
N ARG A 105 6.72 -7.59 4.16
CA ARG A 105 7.57 -7.87 5.33
C ARG A 105 6.95 -9.05 6.09
N PRO A 106 7.58 -10.24 6.07
CA PRO A 106 6.96 -11.43 6.63
C PRO A 106 6.81 -11.27 8.13
N LYS A 107 5.57 -11.38 8.63
CA LYS A 107 5.31 -11.36 10.07
C LYS A 107 5.89 -12.59 10.78
N PHE A 108 5.90 -13.72 10.07
CA PHE A 108 6.48 -14.97 10.56
C PHE A 108 7.44 -15.53 9.52
N VAL A 109 8.55 -16.06 10.01
CA VAL A 109 9.57 -16.71 9.20
C VAL A 109 9.93 -18.04 9.83
N GLN A 110 10.29 -19.02 9.00
CA GLN A 110 10.78 -20.32 9.46
C GLN A 110 12.29 -20.40 9.27
N ALA A 111 13.01 -20.74 10.34
CA ALA A 111 14.43 -21.04 10.29
C ALA A 111 14.73 -22.22 9.35
N GLN A 112 15.61 -22.00 8.38
CA GLN A 112 16.08 -23.02 7.45
C GLN A 112 17.35 -23.71 7.94
N PHE A 113 18.07 -23.07 8.87
CA PHE A 113 19.31 -23.55 9.48
C PHE A 113 19.33 -23.21 10.97
N ASP A 114 20.21 -23.88 11.71
CA ASP A 114 20.49 -23.54 13.11
C ASP A 114 21.34 -22.26 13.16
N PHE A 115 21.15 -21.45 14.20
CA PHE A 115 21.94 -20.24 14.42
C PHE A 115 22.32 -20.12 15.90
N SER A 116 23.62 -20.05 16.14
CA SER A 116 24.21 -19.81 17.45
C SER A 116 24.54 -18.33 17.63
N ALA A 117 24.09 -17.75 18.74
CA ALA A 117 24.40 -16.37 19.09
C ALA A 117 25.87 -16.23 19.49
N HIS A 118 26.53 -15.18 19.00
CA HIS A 118 27.89 -14.80 19.38
C HIS A 118 27.92 -13.86 20.60
N ASP A 119 26.85 -13.09 20.79
CA ASP A 119 26.70 -12.13 21.89
C ASP A 119 25.22 -12.02 22.31
N GLY A 120 24.95 -11.27 23.39
CA GLY A 120 23.63 -11.14 24.00
C GLY A 120 22.59 -10.37 23.19
N SER A 121 22.96 -9.71 22.09
CA SER A 121 22.02 -9.04 21.18
C SER A 121 21.41 -9.99 20.14
N GLN A 122 22.02 -11.15 19.93
CA GLN A 122 21.63 -12.11 18.90
C GLN A 122 20.60 -13.12 19.41
N LEU A 123 19.66 -13.49 18.56
CA LEU A 123 18.61 -14.45 18.85
C LEU A 123 19.01 -15.84 18.33
N PRO A 124 19.40 -16.79 19.18
CA PRO A 124 19.66 -18.16 18.75
C PRO A 124 18.36 -18.90 18.43
N PHE A 125 18.38 -19.77 17.43
CA PHE A 125 17.25 -20.60 17.00
C PHE A 125 17.73 -21.89 16.32
N LEU A 126 16.84 -22.86 16.22
CA LEU A 126 17.06 -24.13 15.52
C LEU A 126 16.29 -24.17 14.20
N ARG A 127 16.76 -24.97 13.24
CA ARG A 127 16.05 -25.23 12.00
C ARG A 127 14.64 -25.71 12.29
N GLY A 128 13.67 -25.11 11.60
CA GLY A 128 12.24 -25.39 11.74
C GLY A 128 11.51 -24.44 12.70
N ASP A 129 12.24 -23.70 13.53
CA ASP A 129 11.67 -22.71 14.43
C ASP A 129 10.89 -21.62 13.69
N ILE A 130 9.77 -21.20 14.28
CA ILE A 130 8.96 -20.09 13.79
C ILE A 130 9.28 -18.83 14.59
N ILE A 131 9.82 -17.83 13.91
CA ILE A 131 10.23 -16.57 14.51
C ILE A 131 9.20 -15.51 14.10
N GLU A 132 8.65 -14.80 15.09
CA GLU A 132 7.86 -13.58 14.85
C GLU A 132 8.83 -12.44 14.55
N VAL A 133 8.71 -11.80 13.39
CA VAL A 133 9.56 -10.67 13.02
C VAL A 133 8.97 -9.39 13.60
N LEU A 134 9.77 -8.69 14.40
CA LEU A 134 9.39 -7.47 15.11
C LEU A 134 9.87 -6.22 14.37
N ASP A 135 11.09 -6.24 13.83
CA ASP A 135 11.66 -5.09 13.13
C ASP A 135 12.74 -5.49 12.11
N TYR A 136 13.14 -4.54 11.27
CA TYR A 136 14.09 -4.68 10.16
C TYR A 136 15.14 -3.55 10.25
N PRO A 137 15.99 -3.56 11.28
CA PRO A 137 16.98 -2.50 11.49
C PRO A 137 17.92 -2.35 10.30
N ASP A 138 18.20 -3.45 9.58
CA ASP A 138 18.90 -3.42 8.30
C ASP A 138 18.47 -4.59 7.36
N PRO A 139 18.96 -4.63 6.11
CA PRO A 139 18.58 -5.64 5.13
C PRO A 139 19.01 -7.07 5.47
N ASN A 140 20.08 -7.24 6.25
CA ASN A 140 20.72 -8.52 6.55
C ASN A 140 20.38 -9.05 7.94
N TRP A 141 20.15 -8.16 8.92
CA TRP A 141 19.78 -8.52 10.29
C TRP A 141 18.39 -8.02 10.65
N TRP A 142 17.56 -8.96 11.07
CA TRP A 142 16.19 -8.71 11.47
C TRP A 142 16.04 -8.91 12.96
N GLN A 143 15.15 -8.16 13.59
CA GLN A 143 14.82 -8.37 14.99
C GLN A 143 13.60 -9.26 15.08
N GLY A 144 13.68 -10.31 15.89
CA GLY A 144 12.59 -11.27 16.04
C GLY A 144 12.37 -11.70 17.47
N LYS A 145 11.31 -12.48 17.65
CA LYS A 145 10.94 -13.10 18.91
C LYS A 145 10.69 -14.58 18.74
N ILE A 146 11.30 -15.38 19.62
CA ILE A 146 11.01 -16.81 19.74
C ILE A 146 11.15 -17.26 21.20
N TYR A 147 10.24 -18.11 21.67
CA TYR A 147 10.25 -18.63 23.06
C TYR A 147 10.38 -17.54 24.14
N GLY A 148 9.78 -16.36 23.91
CA GLY A 148 9.84 -15.21 24.82
C GLY A 148 11.14 -14.40 24.76
N ARG A 149 12.16 -14.83 24.01
CA ARG A 149 13.42 -14.10 23.79
C ARG A 149 13.30 -13.20 22.57
N VAL A 150 13.98 -12.04 22.64
CA VAL A 150 14.03 -11.06 21.54
C VAL A 150 15.50 -10.79 21.22
N GLY A 151 15.82 -10.72 19.93
CA GLY A 151 17.16 -10.41 19.47
C GLY A 151 17.27 -10.38 17.95
N LEU A 152 18.49 -10.16 17.47
CA LEU A 152 18.82 -10.08 16.06
C LEU A 152 19.12 -11.45 15.46
N PHE A 153 18.64 -11.69 14.25
CA PHE A 153 18.95 -12.88 13.48
C PHE A 153 19.21 -12.56 12.00
N PRO A 154 20.03 -13.37 11.32
CA PRO A 154 20.37 -13.14 9.93
C PRO A 154 19.20 -13.53 8.99
N ARG A 155 18.82 -12.61 8.10
CA ARG A 155 17.73 -12.79 7.13
C ARG A 155 17.91 -14.03 6.25
N ASN A 156 19.13 -14.34 5.83
CA ASN A 156 19.42 -15.45 4.92
C ASN A 156 19.28 -16.84 5.58
N TYR A 157 19.03 -16.90 6.89
CA TYR A 157 18.80 -18.15 7.61
C TYR A 157 17.32 -18.54 7.68
N VAL A 158 16.43 -17.69 7.17
CA VAL A 158 14.99 -17.86 7.33
C VAL A 158 14.24 -17.76 6.01
N HIS A 159 13.06 -18.38 5.96
CA HIS A 159 12.13 -18.26 4.84
C HIS A 159 10.80 -17.65 5.29
N PRO A 160 10.23 -16.68 4.55
CA PRO A 160 8.88 -16.16 4.80
C PRO A 160 7.82 -17.26 4.90
N ILE A 161 6.95 -17.18 5.90
CA ILE A 161 5.71 -17.98 5.93
C ILE A 161 4.57 -17.08 5.45
N HIS A 162 4.02 -17.41 4.30
CA HIS A 162 2.75 -16.85 3.84
C HIS A 162 1.62 -17.74 4.36
N LYS A 163 0.80 -17.19 5.25
CA LYS A 163 -0.49 -17.80 5.61
C LYS A 163 -1.60 -17.20 4.75
#